data_AF-N9GJF3-F1
#
_entry.id   AF-N9GJF3-F1
#
_cell.length_a   1.000
_cell.length_b   1.000
_cell.length_c   1.000
_cell.angle_alpha   90.00
_cell.angle_beta   90.00
_cell.angle_gamma   90.00
#
_symmetry.space_group_name_H-M   'P 1'
#
loop_
_entity.id
_entity.type
_entity.pdbx_description
1 polymer ?
#
loop_
_entity_poly.entity_id
_entity_poly.type
_entity_poly.pdbx_seq_one_letter_code
_entity_poly.pdbx_strand_id
1 'polypeptide(L)'
;MSTNPMELLKQKVSAVIVNDQTSLVNEKNDILSRFYPILLSQFLVKPDLVDQLKEKLTPSVYDLFEKNNQVKNALLLRLAAGRVSVAEVEKTLNRAIPKSLAVLSNEIGNDTISIIYYLRDHKESIHALLPNWTPEVLSLGQTTEKTLMPPILTIPVTPQDSKQPKAFPFFALVFASFSLLWLYQISK
;
A
#
# COMPACT_ATOMS: atom_id res chain seq x y z
N MET A 1 -23.25 0.14 -20.37
CA MET A 1 -22.28 -0.81 -19.78
C MET A 1 -20.95 -0.11 -19.77
N SER A 2 -20.40 0.21 -18.61
CA SER A 2 -19.04 0.75 -18.55
C SER A 2 -18.07 -0.36 -18.99
N THR A 3 -17.12 -0.04 -19.87
CA THR A 3 -16.10 -1.00 -20.35
C THR A 3 -15.32 -1.56 -19.16
N ASN A 4 -14.88 -2.82 -19.22
CA ASN A 4 -14.08 -3.37 -18.12
C ASN A 4 -12.79 -2.54 -17.89
N PRO A 5 -12.41 -2.20 -16.63
CA PRO A 5 -11.24 -1.37 -16.35
C PRO A 5 -9.94 -1.90 -16.98
N MET A 6 -9.79 -3.23 -17.02
CA MET A 6 -8.62 -3.87 -17.61
C MET A 6 -8.55 -3.69 -19.13
N GLU A 7 -9.69 -3.78 -19.81
CA GLU A 7 -9.78 -3.54 -21.25
C GLU A 7 -9.54 -2.07 -21.56
N LEU A 8 -10.13 -1.18 -20.76
CA LEU A 8 -9.97 0.26 -20.90
C LEU A 8 -8.49 0.68 -20.82
N LEU A 9 -7.76 0.22 -19.80
CA LEU A 9 -6.34 0.53 -19.65
C LEU A 9 -5.48 -0.11 -20.75
N LYS A 10 -5.76 -1.36 -21.15
CA LYS A 10 -5.05 -1.99 -22.27
C LYS A 10 -5.23 -1.20 -23.57
N GLN A 11 -6.45 -0.78 -23.88
CA GLN A 11 -6.75 -0.05 -25.11
C GLN A 11 -6.15 1.35 -25.13
N LYS A 12 -6.30 2.12 -24.04
CA LYS A 12 -5.94 3.55 -24.03
C LYS A 12 -4.54 3.84 -23.48
N VAL A 13 -4.02 3.02 -22.57
CA VAL A 13 -2.72 3.24 -21.93
C VAL A 13 -1.63 2.43 -22.59
N SER A 14 -1.83 1.12 -22.81
CA SER A 14 -0.78 0.29 -23.42
C SER A 14 -0.44 0.75 -24.82
N ALA A 15 -1.44 1.10 -25.64
CA ALA A 15 -1.22 1.63 -26.98
C ALA A 15 -0.28 2.85 -26.99
N VAL A 16 -0.47 3.80 -26.07
CA VAL A 16 0.37 5.00 -26.00
C VAL A 16 1.78 4.66 -25.53
N ILE A 17 1.93 3.85 -24.48
CA ILE A 17 3.26 3.55 -23.90
C ILE A 17 4.11 2.71 -24.84
N VAL A 18 3.48 1.74 -25.48
CA VAL A 18 4.13 0.78 -26.38
C VAL A 18 4.46 1.42 -27.72
N ASN A 19 3.56 2.26 -28.28
CA ASN A 19 3.82 2.90 -29.58
C ASN A 19 4.84 4.05 -29.50
N ASP A 20 5.00 4.67 -28.33
CA ASP A 20 5.99 5.72 -28.12
C ASP A 20 7.45 5.21 -28.19
N GLN A 21 7.69 3.89 -28.22
CA GLN A 21 9.04 3.31 -28.16
C GLN A 21 9.19 2.11 -29.10
N THR A 22 10.26 2.09 -29.89
CA THR A 22 10.50 1.05 -30.92
C THR A 22 11.08 -0.25 -30.36
N SER A 23 11.39 -0.34 -29.06
CA SER A 23 12.03 -1.50 -28.43
C SER A 23 11.24 -2.07 -27.26
N LEU A 24 11.33 -3.40 -27.10
CA LEU A 24 10.72 -4.19 -26.03
C LEU A 24 9.18 -4.07 -25.98
N VAL A 25 8.55 -3.90 -27.14
CA VAL A 25 7.10 -3.69 -27.30
C VAL A 25 6.31 -4.82 -26.62
N ASN A 26 6.68 -6.08 -26.89
CA ASN A 26 5.98 -7.25 -26.37
C ASN A 26 6.16 -7.37 -24.86
N GLU A 27 7.37 -7.16 -24.37
CA GLU A 27 7.73 -7.26 -22.96
C GLU A 27 7.06 -6.15 -22.15
N LYS A 28 7.00 -4.93 -22.68
CA LYS A 28 6.28 -3.82 -22.05
C LYS A 28 4.79 -4.09 -21.98
N ASN A 29 4.20 -4.59 -23.06
CA ASN A 29 2.78 -4.95 -23.06
C ASN A 29 2.49 -6.07 -22.03
N ASP A 30 3.36 -7.08 -21.95
CA ASP A 30 3.27 -8.16 -20.96
C ASP A 30 3.41 -7.63 -19.51
N ILE A 31 4.38 -6.74 -19.25
CA ILE A 31 4.53 -6.05 -17.95
C ILE A 31 3.28 -5.26 -17.60
N LEU A 32 2.75 -4.45 -18.51
CA LEU A 32 1.57 -3.62 -18.29
C LEU A 32 0.33 -4.48 -18.02
N SER A 33 0.16 -5.58 -18.75
CA SER A 33 -0.96 -6.51 -18.57
C SER A 33 -1.00 -7.12 -17.17
N ARG A 34 0.16 -7.35 -16.55
CA ARG A 34 0.32 -7.86 -15.19
C ARG A 34 0.27 -6.76 -14.13
N PHE A 35 0.65 -5.53 -14.50
CA PHE A 35 0.67 -4.38 -13.61
C PHE A 35 -0.71 -3.74 -13.39
N TYR A 36 -1.54 -3.60 -14.42
CA TYR A 36 -2.85 -2.97 -14.28
C TYR A 36 -3.77 -3.55 -13.20
N PRO A 37 -3.95 -4.88 -13.06
CA PRO A 37 -4.82 -5.40 -12.02
C PRO A 37 -4.25 -5.09 -10.63
N ILE A 38 -2.92 -5.03 -10.48
CA ILE A 38 -2.26 -4.62 -9.24
C ILE A 38 -2.58 -3.15 -8.94
N LEU A 39 -2.38 -2.25 -9.90
CA LEU A 39 -2.69 -0.82 -9.75
C LEU A 39 -4.15 -0.61 -9.33
N LEU A 40 -5.08 -1.22 -10.06
CA LEU A 40 -6.52 -1.10 -9.79
C LEU A 40 -6.90 -1.70 -8.43
N SER A 41 -6.28 -2.82 -8.04
CA SER A 41 -6.49 -3.40 -6.71
C SER A 41 -5.98 -2.48 -5.59
N GLN A 42 -4.89 -1.74 -5.81
CA GLN A 42 -4.41 -0.77 -4.82
C GLN A 42 -5.40 0.37 -4.62
N PHE A 43 -6.03 0.87 -5.69
CA PHE A 43 -7.08 1.89 -5.55
C PHE A 43 -8.31 1.35 -4.80
N LEU A 44 -8.67 0.08 -5.01
CA LEU A 44 -9.75 -0.56 -4.25
C LEU A 44 -9.43 -0.71 -2.76
N VAL A 45 -8.19 -1.05 -2.42
CA VAL A 45 -7.73 -1.23 -1.03
C VAL A 45 -7.53 0.11 -0.33
N LYS A 46 -6.99 1.11 -1.04
CA LYS A 46 -6.72 2.46 -0.53
C LYS A 46 -7.25 3.51 -1.53
N PRO A 47 -8.54 3.87 -1.44
CA PRO A 47 -9.17 4.85 -2.31
C PRO A 47 -8.44 6.20 -2.39
N ASP A 48 -7.91 6.66 -1.25
CA ASP A 48 -7.21 7.96 -1.14
C ASP A 48 -5.95 8.03 -2.02
N LEU A 49 -5.38 6.89 -2.43
CA LEU A 49 -4.24 6.87 -3.37
C LEU A 49 -4.57 7.53 -4.71
N VAL A 50 -5.84 7.51 -5.13
CA VAL A 50 -6.25 8.12 -6.41
C VAL A 50 -5.96 9.61 -6.40
N ASP A 51 -6.45 10.35 -5.39
CA ASP A 51 -6.19 11.79 -5.29
C ASP A 51 -4.73 12.08 -4.94
N GLN A 52 -4.12 11.33 -4.02
CA GLN A 52 -2.71 11.52 -3.66
C GLN A 52 -1.77 11.39 -4.86
N LEU A 53 -2.05 10.48 -5.79
CA LEU A 53 -1.25 10.32 -7.00
C LEU A 53 -1.59 11.39 -8.06
N LYS A 54 -2.85 11.83 -8.16
CA LYS A 54 -3.26 12.92 -9.06
C LYS A 54 -2.66 14.27 -8.68
N GLU A 55 -2.49 14.54 -7.38
CA GLU A 55 -1.88 15.78 -6.89
C GLU A 55 -0.37 15.86 -7.15
N LYS A 56 0.28 14.72 -7.44
CA LYS A 56 1.71 14.67 -7.77
C LYS A 56 1.95 14.99 -9.23
N LEU A 57 2.94 15.84 -9.50
CA LEU A 57 3.40 16.14 -10.87
C LEU A 57 3.97 14.89 -11.57
N THR A 58 4.67 14.04 -10.82
CA THR A 58 5.33 12.84 -11.33
C THR A 58 5.06 11.66 -10.40
N PRO A 59 3.84 11.08 -10.41
CA PRO A 59 3.52 9.92 -9.60
C PRO A 59 4.36 8.71 -10.04
N SER A 60 4.86 7.96 -9.07
CA SER A 60 5.74 6.82 -9.30
C SER A 60 5.25 5.54 -8.60
N VAL A 61 5.86 4.40 -8.94
CA VAL A 61 5.61 3.13 -8.26
C VAL A 61 5.95 3.23 -6.76
N TYR A 62 6.95 4.04 -6.41
CA TYR A 62 7.28 4.30 -5.01
C TYR A 62 6.13 5.01 -4.28
N ASP A 63 5.45 5.94 -4.93
CA ASP A 63 4.28 6.62 -4.36
C ASP A 63 3.07 5.70 -4.28
N LEU A 64 2.86 4.85 -5.30
CA LEU A 64 1.75 3.88 -5.34
C LEU A 64 1.77 2.92 -4.14
N PHE A 65 2.97 2.55 -3.67
CA PHE A 65 3.15 1.69 -2.51
C PHE A 65 3.61 2.47 -1.26
N GLU A 66 3.16 3.72 -1.13
CA GLU A 66 3.34 4.57 0.07
C GLU A 66 4.78 4.62 0.57
N LYS A 67 5.72 4.78 -0.36
CA LYS A 67 7.15 4.89 -0.08
C LYS A 67 7.76 3.61 0.52
N ASN A 68 7.15 2.45 0.28
CA ASN A 68 7.69 1.17 0.70
C ASN A 68 8.67 0.59 -0.35
N ASN A 69 9.97 0.70 -0.08
CA ASN A 69 11.01 0.17 -0.97
C ASN A 69 10.99 -1.37 -1.07
N GLN A 70 10.58 -2.09 -0.03
CA GLN A 70 10.54 -3.56 -0.06
C GLN A 70 9.47 -4.06 -1.03
N VAL A 71 8.25 -3.54 -0.92
CA VAL A 71 7.15 -3.87 -1.83
C VAL A 71 7.50 -3.44 -3.26
N LYS A 72 8.00 -2.20 -3.43
CA LYS A 72 8.42 -1.69 -4.73
C LYS A 72 9.44 -2.62 -5.39
N ASN A 73 10.54 -2.93 -4.71
CA ASN A 73 11.62 -3.71 -5.29
C ASN A 73 11.19 -5.14 -5.59
N ALA A 74 10.44 -5.78 -4.68
CA ALA A 74 9.91 -7.12 -4.91
C ALA A 74 8.95 -7.17 -6.11
N LEU A 75 8.08 -6.17 -6.25
CA LEU A 75 7.17 -6.04 -7.40
C LEU A 75 7.94 -5.88 -8.71
N LEU A 76 8.91 -4.97 -8.76
CA LEU A 76 9.71 -4.73 -9.97
C LEU A 76 10.50 -5.97 -10.38
N LEU A 77 11.07 -6.72 -9.42
CA LEU A 77 11.77 -7.97 -9.68
C LEU A 77 10.83 -9.06 -10.24
N ARG A 78 9.63 -9.22 -9.67
CA ARG A 78 8.64 -10.20 -10.15
C ARG A 78 8.14 -9.86 -11.55
N LEU A 79 7.94 -8.58 -11.87
CA LEU A 79 7.52 -8.13 -13.19
C LEU A 79 8.62 -8.25 -14.24
N ALA A 80 9.86 -7.94 -13.87
CA ALA A 80 11.04 -8.11 -14.74
C ALA A 80 11.21 -9.56 -15.20
N ALA A 81 11.01 -10.53 -14.29
CA ALA A 81 11.08 -11.96 -14.55
C ALA A 81 12.34 -12.40 -15.35
N GLY A 82 13.46 -11.67 -15.19
CA GLY A 82 14.71 -11.89 -15.91
C GLY A 82 14.68 -11.52 -17.41
N ARG A 83 13.58 -10.99 -17.95
CA ARG A 83 13.43 -10.65 -19.38
C ARG A 83 13.76 -9.20 -19.71
N VAL A 84 13.52 -8.30 -18.75
CA VAL A 84 13.74 -6.86 -18.88
C VAL A 84 14.46 -6.38 -17.63
N SER A 85 15.28 -5.33 -17.75
CA SER A 85 15.94 -4.74 -16.59
C SER A 85 14.91 -4.14 -15.61
N VAL A 86 15.21 -4.22 -14.31
CA VAL A 86 14.37 -3.63 -13.25
C VAL A 86 14.14 -2.13 -13.50
N ALA A 87 15.16 -1.41 -13.98
CA ALA A 87 15.07 0.01 -14.30
C ALA A 87 14.08 0.30 -15.45
N GLU A 88 14.06 -0.54 -16.49
CA GLU A 88 13.12 -0.35 -17.61
C GLU A 88 11.69 -0.72 -17.20
N VAL A 89 11.51 -1.71 -16.31
CA VAL A 89 10.20 -2.00 -15.70
C VAL A 89 9.71 -0.81 -14.89
N GLU A 90 10.54 -0.27 -13.98
CA GLU A 90 10.17 0.90 -13.15
C GLU A 90 9.82 2.11 -14.02
N LYS A 91 10.61 2.38 -15.06
CA LYS A 91 10.34 3.44 -16.04
C LYS A 91 9.01 3.23 -16.76
N THR A 92 8.71 2.00 -17.18
CA THR A 92 7.45 1.66 -17.86
C THR A 92 6.25 1.89 -16.96
N LEU A 93 6.33 1.43 -15.71
CA LEU A 93 5.26 1.60 -14.72
C LEU A 93 5.07 3.07 -14.32
N ASN A 94 6.16 3.82 -14.08
CA ASN A 94 6.10 5.26 -13.76
C ASN A 94 5.45 6.08 -14.88
N ARG A 95 5.57 5.66 -16.15
CA ARG A 95 4.82 6.27 -17.27
C ARG A 95 3.36 5.81 -17.31
N ALA A 96 3.07 4.60 -16.87
CA ALA A 96 1.74 4.01 -16.89
C ALA A 96 0.79 4.56 -15.83
N ILE A 97 1.29 4.82 -14.62
CA ILE A 97 0.49 5.34 -13.51
C ILE A 97 -0.26 6.63 -13.88
N PRO A 98 0.40 7.73 -14.28
CA PRO A 98 -0.31 8.97 -14.60
C PRO A 98 -1.23 8.84 -15.80
N LYS A 99 -0.85 8.04 -16.82
CA LYS A 99 -1.71 7.79 -17.99
C LYS A 99 -2.97 6.99 -17.62
N SER A 100 -2.86 6.04 -16.69
CA SER A 100 -4.00 5.25 -16.20
C SER A 100 -4.95 6.12 -15.40
N LEU A 101 -4.43 6.98 -14.52
CA LEU A 101 -5.24 7.95 -13.78
C LEU A 101 -5.96 8.93 -14.71
N ALA A 102 -5.28 9.43 -15.74
CA ALA A 102 -5.89 10.31 -16.73
C ALA A 102 -7.01 9.61 -17.51
N VAL A 103 -6.80 8.37 -17.96
CA VAL A 103 -7.83 7.58 -18.64
C VAL A 103 -9.04 7.33 -17.72
N LEU A 104 -8.81 6.90 -16.48
CA LEU A 104 -9.91 6.69 -15.52
C LEU A 104 -10.69 7.98 -15.26
N SER A 105 -9.99 9.11 -15.09
CA SER A 105 -10.61 10.42 -14.84
C SER A 105 -11.43 10.90 -16.03
N ASN A 106 -10.95 10.68 -17.25
CA ASN A 106 -11.61 11.14 -18.47
C ASN A 106 -12.83 10.29 -18.84
N GLU A 107 -12.80 8.98 -18.59
CA GLU A 107 -13.88 8.07 -19.00
C GLU A 107 -14.97 7.90 -17.95
N ILE A 108 -14.61 8.01 -16.66
CA ILE A 108 -15.50 7.69 -15.54
C ILE A 108 -15.93 8.95 -14.78
N GLY A 109 -15.04 9.93 -14.69
CA GLY A 109 -15.23 11.15 -13.89
C GLY A 109 -13.96 11.50 -13.12
N ASN A 110 -13.69 12.79 -12.99
CA ASN A 110 -12.44 13.27 -12.36
C ASN A 110 -12.42 13.10 -10.83
N ASP A 111 -13.55 12.84 -10.18
CA ASP A 111 -13.59 12.62 -8.74
C ASP A 111 -13.26 11.17 -8.36
N THR A 112 -12.60 11.00 -7.21
CA THR A 112 -12.21 9.68 -6.71
C THR A 112 -13.41 8.78 -6.43
N ILE A 113 -14.53 9.34 -6.01
CA ILE A 113 -15.72 8.56 -5.64
C ILE A 113 -16.25 7.81 -6.87
N SER A 114 -16.40 8.48 -8.01
CA SER A 114 -16.83 7.90 -9.29
C SER A 114 -15.90 6.79 -9.75
N ILE A 115 -14.57 7.05 -9.73
CA ILE A 115 -13.56 6.05 -10.09
C ILE A 115 -13.70 4.82 -9.20
N ILE A 116 -13.81 4.99 -7.89
CA ILE A 116 -13.86 3.88 -6.93
C ILE A 116 -15.17 3.10 -7.03
N TYR A 117 -16.31 3.73 -7.25
CA TYR A 117 -17.58 3.03 -7.51
C TYR A 117 -17.49 2.15 -8.76
N TYR A 118 -16.95 2.70 -9.85
CA TYR A 118 -16.69 1.95 -11.06
C TYR A 118 -15.77 0.75 -10.82
N LEU A 119 -14.64 0.93 -10.11
CA LEU A 119 -13.73 -0.18 -9.81
C LEU A 119 -14.39 -1.24 -8.92
N ARG A 120 -15.26 -0.85 -7.99
CA ARG A 120 -16.00 -1.79 -7.12
C ARG A 120 -16.95 -2.67 -7.91
N ASP A 121 -17.63 -2.13 -8.92
CA ASP A 121 -18.52 -2.88 -9.81
C ASP A 121 -17.76 -3.98 -10.59
N HIS A 122 -16.46 -3.75 -10.83
CA HIS A 122 -15.59 -4.68 -11.55
C HIS A 122 -14.60 -5.44 -10.66
N LYS A 123 -14.76 -5.39 -9.33
CA LYS A 123 -13.81 -5.94 -8.34
C LYS A 123 -13.43 -7.39 -8.62
N GLU A 124 -14.39 -8.26 -8.87
CA GLU A 124 -14.14 -9.69 -9.11
C GLU A 124 -13.28 -9.91 -10.36
N SER A 125 -13.54 -9.15 -11.43
CA SER A 125 -12.75 -9.23 -12.67
C SER A 125 -11.31 -8.73 -12.47
N ILE A 126 -11.11 -7.70 -11.65
CA ILE A 126 -9.78 -7.18 -11.32
C ILE A 126 -9.00 -8.22 -10.52
N HIS A 127 -9.61 -8.79 -9.48
CA HIS A 127 -8.95 -9.80 -8.64
C HIS A 127 -8.65 -11.09 -9.37
N ALA A 128 -9.53 -11.54 -10.28
CA ALA A 128 -9.30 -12.72 -11.10
C ALA A 128 -8.07 -12.60 -12.02
N LEU A 129 -7.64 -11.37 -12.32
CA LEU A 129 -6.49 -11.08 -13.19
C LEU A 129 -5.21 -10.76 -12.40
N LEU A 130 -5.25 -10.75 -11.06
CA LEU A 130 -4.06 -10.54 -10.25
C LEU A 130 -3.07 -11.71 -10.42
N PRO A 131 -1.77 -11.42 -10.60
CA PRO A 131 -0.76 -12.47 -10.52
C PRO A 131 -0.80 -13.20 -9.18
N ASN A 132 -0.61 -14.52 -9.21
CA ASN A 132 -0.68 -15.37 -8.02
C ASN A 132 0.32 -15.00 -6.90
N TRP A 133 1.45 -14.37 -7.24
CA TRP A 133 2.46 -13.89 -6.30
C TRP A 133 2.14 -12.52 -5.69
N THR A 134 1.11 -11.82 -6.17
CA THR A 134 0.79 -10.47 -5.69
C THR A 134 0.53 -10.41 -4.18
N PRO A 135 -0.24 -11.32 -3.54
CA PRO A 135 -0.45 -11.29 -2.10
C PRO A 135 0.86 -11.37 -1.29
N GLU A 136 1.80 -12.21 -1.72
CA GLU A 136 3.12 -12.35 -1.09
C GLU A 136 3.88 -11.01 -1.14
N VAL A 137 3.95 -10.38 -2.31
CA VAL A 137 4.67 -9.10 -2.49
C VAL A 137 4.02 -7.96 -1.69
N LEU A 138 2.69 -7.86 -1.70
CA LEU A 138 1.99 -6.79 -0.98
C LEU A 138 2.06 -6.97 0.54
N SER A 139 2.16 -8.21 1.04
CA SER A 139 2.31 -8.49 2.46
C SER A 139 3.63 -7.96 3.05
N LEU A 140 4.67 -7.77 2.23
CA LEU A 140 5.95 -7.18 2.67
C LEU A 140 5.80 -5.75 3.22
N GLY A 141 4.73 -5.06 2.82
CA GLY A 141 4.44 -3.70 3.29
C GLY A 141 3.60 -3.66 4.57
N GLN A 142 3.08 -4.79 5.00
CA GLN A 142 2.37 -4.91 6.25
C GLN A 142 3.42 -5.09 7.34
N THR A 143 3.72 -4.02 8.08
CA THR A 143 4.35 -4.17 9.39
C THR A 143 3.41 -5.05 10.20
N THR A 144 3.76 -6.33 10.31
CA THR A 144 3.24 -7.13 11.41
C THR A 144 3.73 -6.40 12.64
N GLU A 145 2.86 -5.62 13.27
CA GLU A 145 2.94 -5.50 14.72
C GLU A 145 2.81 -6.94 15.22
N LYS A 146 3.94 -7.65 15.26
CA LYS A 146 4.09 -8.77 16.16
C LYS A 146 3.88 -8.12 17.51
N THR A 147 2.64 -8.14 17.99
CA THR A 147 2.39 -8.22 19.42
C THR A 147 3.18 -9.46 19.85
N LEU A 148 4.43 -9.23 20.24
CA LEU A 148 5.22 -10.18 20.99
C LEU A 148 4.42 -10.36 22.26
N MET A 149 3.49 -11.33 22.26
CA MET A 149 2.98 -11.85 23.50
C MET A 149 4.23 -12.22 24.31
N PRO A 150 4.41 -11.67 25.52
CA PRO A 150 5.56 -12.02 26.33
C PRO A 150 5.57 -13.54 26.48
N PRO A 151 6.75 -14.18 26.48
CA PRO A 151 6.83 -15.62 26.65
C PRO A 151 6.13 -15.96 27.96
N ILE A 152 5.12 -16.84 27.91
CA ILE A 152 4.58 -17.47 29.10
C ILE A 152 5.74 -18.28 29.67
N LEU A 153 6.42 -17.73 30.67
CA LEU A 153 7.34 -18.48 31.50
C LEU A 153 6.49 -19.53 32.21
N THR A 154 6.58 -20.77 31.74
CA THR A 154 6.04 -21.93 32.44
C THR A 154 6.90 -22.13 33.69
N ILE A 155 6.49 -21.51 34.79
CA ILE A 155 7.07 -21.78 36.10
C ILE A 155 6.56 -23.17 36.50
N PRO A 156 7.42 -24.14 36.86
CA PRO A 156 6.96 -25.40 37.40
C PRO A 156 6.25 -25.13 38.73
N VAL A 157 4.96 -25.46 38.80
CA VAL A 157 4.17 -25.39 40.03
C VAL A 157 4.75 -26.40 41.01
N THR A 158 5.51 -25.89 41.98
CA THR A 158 5.84 -26.62 43.20
C THR A 158 4.74 -26.24 44.20
N PRO A 159 3.99 -27.20 44.76
CA PRO A 159 2.89 -26.88 45.66
C PRO A 159 3.47 -26.47 47.00
N GLN A 160 3.39 -25.18 47.33
CA GLN A 160 3.77 -24.71 48.65
C GLN A 160 2.55 -24.14 49.41
N ASP A 161 2.32 -24.88 50.49
CA ASP A 161 1.40 -24.76 51.60
C ASP A 161 0.99 -23.34 52.04
N SER A 162 -0.23 -23.31 52.52
CA SER A 162 -0.93 -22.22 53.17
C SER A 162 -0.09 -21.42 54.18
N LYS A 163 -0.18 -20.09 54.08
CA LYS A 163 -0.42 -19.15 55.19
C LYS A 163 -0.42 -17.71 54.67
N GLN A 164 -1.55 -17.02 54.82
CA GLN A 164 -1.59 -15.56 54.77
C GLN A 164 -0.81 -14.98 55.96
N PRO A 165 -0.21 -13.79 55.78
CA PRO A 165 -0.82 -12.62 56.43
C PRO A 165 -0.72 -11.28 55.65
N LYS A 166 -1.81 -10.51 55.77
CA LYS A 166 -1.93 -9.03 55.87
C LYS A 166 -1.04 -8.14 54.97
N ALA A 167 -1.67 -7.58 53.94
CA ALA A 167 -1.24 -6.33 53.31
C ALA A 167 -1.79 -5.13 54.12
N PHE A 168 -0.92 -4.20 54.50
CA PHE A 168 -1.29 -2.84 54.88
C PHE A 168 -0.78 -1.86 53.80
N PRO A 169 -1.53 -0.80 53.46
CA PRO A 169 -1.26 0.07 52.33
C PRO A 169 -0.44 1.28 52.76
N PHE A 170 0.60 1.66 52.00
CA PHE A 170 1.24 2.96 52.23
C PHE A 170 1.71 3.65 50.93
N PHE A 171 1.03 4.78 50.70
CA PHE A 171 1.45 6.03 50.07
C PHE A 171 1.54 6.16 48.54
N ALA A 172 0.41 6.65 48.00
CA ALA A 172 0.39 7.72 47.03
C ALA A 172 1.08 8.99 47.60
N LEU A 173 2.20 9.42 47.01
CA LEU A 173 2.72 10.79 47.17
C LEU A 173 3.83 11.13 46.14
N VAL A 174 3.50 11.30 44.86
CA VAL A 174 4.48 11.85 43.88
C VAL A 174 3.88 12.94 42.96
N PHE A 175 2.58 13.23 43.01
CA PHE A 175 1.93 14.08 42.00
C PHE A 175 1.94 15.61 42.23
N ALA A 176 2.56 16.13 43.29
CA ALA A 176 2.34 17.53 43.72
C ALA A 176 3.45 18.56 43.37
N SER A 177 4.58 18.19 42.74
CA SER A 177 5.71 19.11 42.57
C SER A 177 5.89 19.75 41.19
N PHE A 178 5.08 19.42 40.17
CA PHE A 178 5.29 19.92 38.80
C PHE A 178 4.48 21.17 38.40
N SER A 179 3.52 21.62 39.23
CA SER A 179 2.60 22.72 38.84
C SER A 179 3.11 24.14 39.08
N LEU A 180 4.24 24.34 39.76
CA LEU A 180 4.72 25.69 40.12
C LEU A 180 5.69 26.33 39.10
N LEU A 181 6.24 25.55 38.16
CA LEU A 181 7.15 26.09 37.14
C LEU A 181 6.45 26.65 35.90
N TRP A 182 5.18 26.33 35.67
CA TRP A 182 4.48 26.73 34.45
C TRP A 182 3.82 28.12 34.54
N LEU A 183 3.55 28.64 35.74
CA LEU A 183 2.93 29.97 35.92
C LEU A 183 3.93 31.14 35.83
N TYR A 184 5.23 30.91 36.04
CA TYR A 184 6.23 31.99 35.99
C TYR A 184 6.59 32.40 34.56
N GLN A 185 6.33 31.54 33.56
CA GLN A 185 6.68 31.81 32.16
C GLN A 185 5.62 32.61 31.39
N ILE A 186 4.41 32.76 31.93
CA ILE A 186 3.31 33.50 31.30
C ILE A 186 3.30 34.98 31.72
N SER A 187 4.07 35.36 32.75
CA SER A 187 4.06 36.71 33.31
C SER A 187 5.26 37.59 32.90
N LYS A 188 5.94 37.30 31.78
CA LYS A 188 7.02 38.15 31.26
C LYS A 188 6.80 38.54 29.81
#